data_AF-A0A258MIE7-F1
#
_entry.id   AF-A0A258MIE7-F1
#
_cell.length_a   1.000
_cell.length_b   1.000
_cell.length_c   1.000
_cell.angle_alpha   90.00
_cell.angle_beta   90.00
_cell.angle_gamma   90.00
#
_symmetry.space_group_name_H-M   'P 1'
#
loop_
_entity.id
_entity.type
_entity.pdbx_description
1 polymer ?
#
loop_
_entity_poly.entity_id
_entity_poly.type
_entity_poly.pdbx_seq_one_letter_code
_entity_poly.pdbx_strand_id
1 'polypeptide(L)' 'QMQQDNPLKTFIPAPPTNNCACNDCPHMKLNTLEKLYLCMKYESPEITMDETLRLAAKKPMDRMLAISRAAGLLG' A
#
# COMPACT_ATOMS: atom_id res chain seq x y z
N GLN A 1 -6.13 -3.31 10.65
CA GLN A 1 -6.85 -4.06 9.60
C GLN A 1 -7.30 -5.44 10.07
N MET A 2 -6.43 -6.46 10.14
CA MET A 2 -6.86 -7.86 10.44
C MET A 2 -7.72 -8.02 11.71
N GLN A 3 -7.32 -7.38 12.81
CA GLN A 3 -8.10 -7.34 14.07
C GLN A 3 -9.45 -6.61 13.92
N GLN A 4 -9.53 -5.55 13.10
CA GLN A 4 -10.78 -4.81 12.86
C GLN A 4 -11.75 -5.66 12.03
N ASP A 5 -11.24 -6.35 11.01
CA ASP A 5 -12.07 -7.18 10.12
C ASP A 5 -12.54 -8.48 10.80
N ASN A 6 -11.80 -8.95 11.81
CA ASN A 6 -12.10 -10.19 12.55
C ASN A 6 -11.83 -10.02 14.06
N PRO A 7 -12.70 -9.31 14.80
CA PRO A 7 -12.44 -8.94 16.20
C PRO A 7 -12.39 -10.12 17.18
N LEU A 8 -12.95 -11.27 16.79
CA LEU A 8 -13.00 -12.46 17.63
C LEU A 8 -11.75 -13.36 17.50
N LYS A 9 -10.86 -13.07 16.55
CA LYS A 9 -9.64 -13.87 16.32
C LYS A 9 -8.45 -13.24 17.03
N THR A 10 -7.61 -14.08 17.64
CA THR A 10 -6.31 -13.65 18.16
C THR A 10 -5.28 -13.67 17.04
N PHE A 11 -4.75 -12.49 16.70
CA PHE A 11 -3.67 -12.34 15.73
C PHE A 11 -2.33 -12.29 16.44
N ILE A 12 -1.43 -13.22 16.11
CA ILE A 12 -0.10 -13.33 16.70
C ILE A 12 0.90 -12.79 15.67
N PRO A 13 1.69 -11.75 15.98
CA PRO A 13 2.68 -11.23 15.05
C PRO A 13 3.82 -12.25 14.85
N ALA A 14 4.38 -12.28 13.64
CA ALA A 14 5.53 -13.13 13.35
C ALA A 14 6.73 -12.75 14.25
N PRO A 15 7.49 -13.73 14.79
CA PRO A 15 8.65 -13.45 15.63
C PRO A 15 9.70 -12.61 14.89
N PRO A 16 10.43 -11.71 15.59
CA PRO A 16 11.47 -10.88 14.98
C PRO A 16 12.78 -11.66 14.79
N THR A 17 12.72 -12.94 14.42
CA THR A 17 13.89 -13.84 14.40
C THR A 17 14.80 -13.66 13.19
N ASN A 18 14.50 -12.72 12.30
CA ASN A 18 15.31 -12.44 11.12
C ASN A 18 15.93 -11.05 11.19
N ASN A 19 17.12 -10.88 10.60
CA ASN A 19 17.85 -9.62 10.42
C ASN A 19 17.10 -8.54 9.60
N CYS A 20 15.81 -8.73 9.32
CA CYS A 20 14.96 -7.79 8.57
C CYS A 20 13.80 -7.32 9.43
N ALA A 21 13.65 -6.00 9.58
CA ALA A 21 12.44 -5.34 10.11
C ALA A 21 11.27 -5.38 9.10
N CYS A 22 11.06 -6.52 8.47
CA CYS A 22 10.09 -6.71 7.39
C CYS A 22 8.63 -6.50 7.83
N ASN A 23 8.36 -6.57 9.14
CA ASN A 23 7.05 -6.35 9.76
C ASN A 23 6.90 -4.95 10.40
N ASP A 24 7.96 -4.15 10.45
CA ASP A 24 7.94 -2.78 10.97
C ASP A 24 8.69 -1.82 10.03
N CYS A 25 7.97 -1.30 9.04
CA CYS A 25 8.53 -0.38 8.05
C CYS A 25 8.56 1.07 8.57
N PRO A 26 9.74 1.68 8.78
CA PRO A 26 9.82 3.05 9.27
C PRO A 26 9.25 4.07 8.28
N HIS A 27 9.32 3.81 6.97
CA HIS A 27 8.81 4.71 5.94
C HIS A 27 7.27 4.81 5.96
N MET A 28 6.57 3.72 6.28
CA MET A 28 5.10 3.73 6.40
C MET A 28 4.63 4.65 7.54
N LYS A 29 5.38 4.69 8.64
CA LYS A 29 5.09 5.52 9.83
C LYS A 29 5.33 7.01 9.63
N LEU A 30 5.89 7.44 8.49
CA LEU A 30 6.10 8.86 8.20
C LEU A 30 4.80 9.63 7.96
N ASN A 31 3.70 8.92 7.64
CA ASN A 31 2.37 9.49 7.43
C ASN A 31 1.62 9.62 8.76
N THR A 32 1.49 10.86 9.27
CA THR A 32 0.77 11.18 10.51
C THR A 32 -0.59 11.82 10.21
N LEU A 33 -1.50 11.81 11.18
CA LEU A 33 -2.82 12.48 11.04
C LEU A 33 -2.68 13.97 10.71
N GLU A 34 -1.71 14.66 11.32
CA GLU A 34 -1.43 16.06 11.03
C GLU A 34 -0.98 16.26 9.57
N LYS A 35 -0.05 15.43 9.07
CA LYS A 35 0.39 15.51 7.67
C LYS A 35 -0.75 15.22 6.70
N LEU A 36 -1.62 14.25 7.02
CA LEU A 36 -2.80 13.96 6.20
C LEU A 36 -3.79 15.13 6.18
N TYR A 37 -4.03 15.77 7.34
CA TYR A 37 -4.85 16.98 7.42
C TYR A 37 -4.28 18.12 6.55
N LEU A 38 -2.98 18.39 6.66
CA LEU A 38 -2.33 19.43 5.86
C LEU A 38 -2.36 19.09 4.37
N CYS A 39 -2.18 17.81 4.02
CA CYS A 39 -2.25 17.33 2.64
C CYS A 39 -3.62 17.58 2.02
N MET A 40 -4.71 17.29 2.73
CA MET A 40 -6.07 17.58 2.26
C MET A 40 -6.37 19.07 2.23
N LYS A 41 -5.86 19.85 3.21
CA LYS A 41 -6.11 21.29 3.30
C LYS A 41 -5.43 22.08 2.18
N TYR A 42 -4.23 21.67 1.80
CA TYR A 42 -3.39 22.40 0.85
C TYR A 42 -3.20 21.65 -0.47
N GLU A 43 -3.90 20.53 -0.67
CA GLU A 43 -3.82 19.65 -1.86
C GLU A 43 -2.38 19.35 -2.30
N SER A 44 -1.49 19.15 -1.32
CA SER A 44 -0.05 18.99 -1.54
C SER A 44 0.55 17.93 -0.60
N PRO A 45 1.60 17.21 -1.01
CA PRO A 45 2.34 17.37 -2.26
C PRO A 45 1.64 16.73 -3.47
N GLU A 46 1.78 17.36 -4.64
CA GLU A 46 1.46 16.75 -5.92
C GLU A 46 2.52 15.71 -6.30
N ILE A 47 2.09 14.56 -6.83
CA ILE A 47 2.99 13.54 -7.38
C ILE A 47 3.14 13.80 -8.88
N THR A 48 4.29 14.31 -9.28
CA THR A 48 4.64 14.49 -10.70
C THR A 48 5.48 13.32 -11.21
N MET A 49 5.27 12.95 -12.47
CA MET A 49 5.96 11.82 -13.09
C MET A 49 6.12 12.07 -14.60
N ASP A 50 7.21 11.57 -15.19
CA ASP A 50 7.39 11.57 -16.63
C ASP A 50 6.30 10.73 -17.32
N GLU A 51 5.68 11.29 -18.36
CA GLU A 51 4.54 10.65 -19.03
C GLU A 51 4.94 9.36 -19.75
N THR A 52 6.14 9.30 -20.31
CA THR A 52 6.65 8.09 -20.96
C THR A 52 6.82 6.97 -19.95
N LEU A 53 7.40 7.27 -18.79
CA LEU A 53 7.54 6.33 -17.68
C LEU A 53 6.17 5.90 -17.14
N ARG A 54 5.24 6.83 -16.91
CA ARG A 54 3.89 6.55 -16.41
C ARG A 54 3.14 5.58 -17.34
N LEU A 55 3.20 5.82 -18.66
CA LEU A 55 2.60 4.95 -19.67
C LEU A 55 3.28 3.58 -19.73
N ALA A 56 4.61 3.53 -19.63
CA ALA A 56 5.35 2.27 -19.61
C ALA A 56 5.00 1.42 -18.37
N ALA A 57 4.92 2.04 -17.19
CA ALA A 57 4.54 1.38 -15.94
C ALA A 57 3.08 0.89 -15.95
N LYS A 58 2.17 1.61 -16.63
CA LYS A 58 0.76 1.22 -16.73
C LYS A 58 0.56 -0.13 -17.44
N LYS A 59 1.34 -0.41 -18.49
CA LYS A 59 1.22 -1.65 -19.29
C LYS A 59 1.28 -2.94 -18.46
N PRO A 60 2.32 -3.19 -17.64
CA PRO A 60 2.36 -4.39 -16.81
C PRO A 60 1.28 -4.41 -15.72
N MET A 61 0.91 -3.24 -15.16
CA MET A 61 -0.18 -3.16 -14.17
C MET A 61 -1.53 -3.57 -14.78
N ASP A 62 -1.87 -3.06 -15.97
CA ASP A 62 -3.09 -3.44 -16.68
C ASP A 62 -3.11 -4.94 -17.00
N ARG A 63 -1.97 -5.50 -17.46
CA ARG A 63 -1.85 -6.93 -17.72
C ARG A 63 -2.03 -7.75 -16.45
N MET A 64 -1.40 -7.36 -15.35
CA MET A 64 -1.55 -8.03 -14.05
C MET A 64 -3.02 -8.06 -13.62
N LEU A 65 -3.71 -6.92 -13.68
CA LEU A 65 -5.13 -6.83 -13.33
C LEU A 65 -6.03 -7.66 -14.26
N ALA A 66 -5.72 -7.71 -15.56
CA ALA A 66 -6.45 -8.55 -16.51
C ALA A 66 -6.29 -10.05 -16.19
N ILE A 67 -5.07 -10.49 -15.87
CA ILE A 67 -4.79 -11.86 -15.45
C ILE A 67 -5.54 -12.19 -14.16
N SER A 68 -5.46 -11.32 -13.14
CA SER A 68 -6.15 -11.53 -11.87
C SER A 68 -7.67 -11.63 -12.04
N ARG A 69 -8.27 -10.84 -12.94
CA ARG A 69 -9.70 -10.95 -13.28
C ARG A 69 -10.04 -12.28 -13.96
N ALA A 70 -9.24 -12.69 -14.95
CA ALA A 70 -9.43 -13.96 -15.65
C ALA A 70 -9.28 -15.17 -14.70
N ALA A 71 -8.43 -15.05 -13.69
CA ALA A 71 -8.25 -16.06 -12.64
C ALA A 71 -9.30 -16.02 -11.51
N GLY A 72 -10.25 -15.07 -11.55
CA GLY A 72 -11.27 -14.92 -10.51
C GLY A 72 -10.75 -14.38 -9.16
N LEU A 73 -9.58 -13.72 -9.16
CA LEU A 73 -8.92 -13.18 -7.96
C LEU A 73 -9.32 -11.75 -7.62
N LEU A 74 -9.98 -11.05 -8.54
CA LEU A 74 -10.59 -9.75 -8.30
C LEU A 74 -12.08 -9.98 -8.07
N GLY A 75 -12.48 -9.96 -6.80
CA GLY A 75 -13.89 -10.01 -6.35
C GLY A 75 -14.62 -8.70 -6.56
#